data_AF-A0A3N0BLU2-F1
#
_entry.id   AF-A0A3N0BLU2-F1
#
_cell.length_a   1.000
_cell.length_b   1.000
_cell.length_c   1.000
_cell.angle_alpha   90.00
_cell.angle_beta   90.00
_cell.angle_gamma   90.00
#
_symmetry.space_group_name_H-M   'P 1'
#
loop_
_entity.id
_entity.type
_entity.pdbx_description
1 polymer ?
#
loop_
_entity_poly.entity_id
_entity_poly.type
_entity_poly.pdbx_seq_one_letter_code
_entity_poly.pdbx_strand_id
1 'polypeptide(L)'
;MRNLFFLVTLFFFSFQHASAQDFIVKNNDDVIRGTIKGTDYFSVFIKANDETDVILPAKDIKNFFWNGNTYLSKGFATGKNLEYRFVKVLEMGKVNLYAFGGEALMPAQKQKRVRFSPSIGIGTGTGGYGSGMGLGGGVSIGGGRNNDNRPAGAPLVRYFIEKPGAGPLQEIPIKAITEDTRKAEVKTILLQKLGDNPNLKAEVEANTALNSKEVTEMVRKYNQDY
;
A
#
# COMPACT_ATOMS: atom_id res chain seq x y z
N MET A 1 -0.93 19.73 -52.79
CA MET A 1 0.22 19.24 -52.01
C MET A 1 0.32 19.87 -50.61
N ARG A 2 0.13 21.19 -50.45
CA ARG A 2 0.21 21.87 -49.13
C ARG A 2 -0.76 21.33 -48.06
N ASN A 3 -1.99 20.99 -48.45
CA ASN A 3 -3.01 20.47 -47.51
C ASN A 3 -2.77 19.02 -47.08
N LEU A 4 -2.10 18.22 -47.92
CA LEU A 4 -1.72 16.84 -47.60
C LEU A 4 -0.58 16.82 -46.58
N PHE A 5 0.39 17.73 -46.73
CA PHE A 5 1.50 17.86 -45.78
C PHE A 5 1.01 18.26 -44.38
N PHE A 6 0.01 19.13 -44.30
CA PHE A 6 -0.63 19.58 -43.06
C PHE A 6 -1.38 18.45 -42.33
N LEU A 7 -2.09 17.59 -43.08
CA LEU A 7 -2.80 16.43 -42.54
C LEU A 7 -1.84 15.36 -42.00
N VAL A 8 -0.71 15.15 -42.67
CA VAL A 8 0.34 14.23 -42.21
C VAL A 8 1.00 14.75 -40.92
N THR A 9 1.26 16.05 -40.82
CA THR A 9 1.83 16.63 -39.58
C THR A 9 0.86 16.51 -38.41
N LEU A 10 -0.44 16.74 -38.62
CA LEU A 10 -1.46 16.60 -37.57
C LEU A 10 -1.57 15.14 -37.07
N PHE A 11 -1.43 14.17 -37.97
CA PHE A 11 -1.49 12.73 -37.63
C PHE A 11 -0.28 12.26 -36.81
N PHE A 12 0.90 12.84 -36.99
CA PHE A 12 2.09 12.51 -36.19
C PHE A 12 2.03 13.05 -34.75
N PHE A 13 1.33 14.16 -34.50
CA PHE A 13 1.13 14.67 -33.14
C PHE A 13 0.08 13.90 -32.34
N SER A 14 -0.85 13.18 -32.98
CA SER A 14 -1.89 12.41 -32.28
C SER A 14 -1.42 11.14 -31.57
N PHE A 15 -0.17 10.70 -31.77
CA PHE A 15 0.37 9.49 -31.15
C PHE A 15 1.24 9.72 -29.90
N GLN A 16 1.35 10.95 -29.41
CA GLN A 16 2.05 11.19 -28.15
C GLN A 16 1.15 10.80 -26.96
N HIS A 17 1.05 9.49 -26.69
CA HIS A 17 0.58 8.99 -25.40
C HIS A 17 1.69 9.25 -24.37
N ALA A 18 1.55 10.36 -23.63
CA ALA A 18 2.33 10.58 -22.43
C ALA A 18 1.88 9.55 -21.38
N SER A 19 2.51 8.37 -21.36
CA SER A 19 2.38 7.47 -20.22
C SER A 19 3.13 8.09 -19.05
N ALA A 20 2.42 8.49 -18.00
CA ALA A 20 3.06 8.88 -16.76
C ALA A 20 3.96 7.71 -16.29
N GLN A 21 5.26 7.96 -16.19
CA GLN A 21 6.22 6.96 -15.71
C GLN A 21 6.04 6.77 -14.21
N ASP A 22 5.98 5.52 -13.74
CA ASP A 22 5.97 5.23 -12.31
C ASP A 22 7.28 5.72 -11.66
N PHE A 23 7.17 6.23 -10.45
CA PHE A 23 8.35 6.65 -9.68
C PHE A 23 8.12 6.51 -8.18
N ILE A 24 9.23 6.38 -7.46
CA ILE A 24 9.31 6.33 -6.01
C ILE A 24 10.16 7.51 -5.55
N VAL A 25 9.68 8.25 -4.57
CA VAL A 25 10.45 9.28 -3.85
C VAL A 25 10.82 8.72 -2.48
N LYS A 26 12.11 8.56 -2.23
CA LYS A 26 12.63 8.13 -0.94
C LYS A 26 12.56 9.25 0.10
N ASN A 27 12.77 8.91 1.37
CA ASN A 27 12.80 9.89 2.45
C ASN A 27 13.95 10.90 2.36
N ASN A 28 15.04 10.54 1.66
CA ASN A 28 16.15 11.44 1.35
C ASN A 28 15.94 12.23 0.05
N ASP A 29 14.70 12.27 -0.46
CA ASP A 29 14.29 12.91 -1.72
C ASP A 29 14.92 12.33 -3.00
N ASP A 30 15.64 11.20 -2.92
CA ASP A 30 16.07 10.45 -4.09
C ASP A 30 14.86 9.90 -4.86
N VAL A 31 14.90 10.01 -6.18
CA VAL A 31 13.84 9.52 -7.06
C VAL A 31 14.31 8.28 -7.83
N ILE A 32 13.59 7.18 -7.67
CA ILE A 32 13.76 5.98 -8.50
C ILE A 32 12.65 5.96 -9.55
N ARG A 33 13.04 5.96 -10.82
CA ARG A 33 12.13 5.80 -11.97
C ARG A 33 12.20 4.36 -12.47
N GLY A 34 11.07 3.84 -12.91
CA GLY A 34 10.98 2.46 -13.39
C GLY A 34 9.56 2.03 -13.65
N THR A 35 9.33 0.72 -13.57
CA THR A 35 8.00 0.12 -13.61
C THR A 35 7.71 -0.52 -12.26
N ILE A 36 6.69 -0.03 -11.56
CA ILE A 36 6.27 -0.66 -10.30
C ILE A 36 5.52 -1.94 -10.64
N LYS A 37 6.03 -3.04 -10.10
CA LYS A 37 5.52 -4.39 -10.30
C LYS A 37 4.50 -4.81 -9.26
N GLY A 38 4.50 -4.16 -8.09
CA GLY A 38 3.60 -4.54 -7.00
C GLY A 38 3.81 -3.78 -5.70
N THR A 39 2.81 -3.79 -4.83
CA THR A 39 2.92 -3.41 -3.42
C THR A 39 2.05 -4.30 -2.55
N ASP A 40 2.53 -4.60 -1.34
CA ASP A 40 1.77 -5.27 -0.27
C ASP A 40 1.37 -4.29 0.84
N TYR A 41 1.43 -2.99 0.55
CA TYR A 41 1.25 -1.87 1.50
C TYR A 41 2.36 -1.72 2.57
N PHE A 42 3.30 -2.65 2.68
CA PHE A 42 4.47 -2.53 3.57
C PHE A 42 5.76 -2.29 2.79
N SER A 43 5.76 -2.69 1.53
CA SER A 43 6.85 -2.55 0.59
C SER A 43 6.32 -2.32 -0.83
N VAL A 44 7.17 -1.74 -1.67
CA VAL A 44 6.90 -1.57 -3.10
C VAL A 44 8.03 -2.23 -3.88
N PHE A 45 7.64 -2.95 -4.94
CA PHE A 45 8.54 -3.64 -5.84
C PHE A 45 8.62 -2.88 -7.16
N ILE A 46 9.82 -2.47 -7.53
CA ILE A 46 10.09 -1.71 -8.76
C ILE A 46 11.17 -2.40 -9.59
N LYS A 47 10.96 -2.45 -10.91
CA LYS A 47 12.05 -2.67 -11.88
C LYS A 47 12.55 -1.29 -12.28
N ALA A 48 13.72 -0.91 -11.80
CA ALA A 48 14.34 0.37 -12.14
C ALA A 48 14.78 0.39 -13.61
N ASN A 49 15.07 1.59 -14.13
CA ASN A 49 15.42 1.78 -15.54
C ASN A 49 16.73 1.08 -15.96
N ASP A 50 17.62 0.79 -15.01
CA ASP A 50 18.83 -0.02 -15.20
C ASP A 50 18.56 -1.54 -15.17
N GLU A 51 17.29 -1.91 -15.24
CA GLU A 51 16.76 -3.28 -15.14
C GLU A 51 16.97 -3.97 -13.80
N THR A 52 17.39 -3.24 -12.76
CA THR A 52 17.52 -3.81 -11.42
C THR A 52 16.15 -3.92 -10.73
N ASP A 53 15.91 -5.08 -10.13
CA ASP A 53 14.70 -5.37 -9.36
C ASP A 53 14.95 -5.02 -7.89
N VAL A 54 14.21 -4.02 -7.36
CA VAL A 54 14.40 -3.49 -6.01
C VAL A 54 13.09 -3.55 -5.22
N ILE A 55 13.18 -4.05 -3.98
CA ILE A 55 12.08 -3.99 -3.01
C ILE A 55 12.44 -2.96 -1.96
N LEU A 56 11.55 -1.99 -1.75
CA LEU A 56 11.76 -0.90 -0.81
C LEU A 56 10.64 -0.89 0.24
N PRO A 57 10.96 -0.87 1.54
CA PRO A 57 9.96 -0.83 2.59
C PRO A 57 9.37 0.59 2.75
N ALA A 58 8.14 0.67 3.26
CA ALA A 58 7.42 1.92 3.45
C ALA A 58 8.17 2.92 4.35
N LYS A 59 8.91 2.43 5.35
CA LYS A 59 9.71 3.28 6.24
C LYS A 59 10.82 4.08 5.54
N ASP A 60 11.25 3.68 4.33
CA ASP A 60 12.35 4.31 3.59
C ASP A 60 11.83 5.20 2.44
N ILE A 61 10.51 5.21 2.22
CA ILE A 61 9.84 5.89 1.12
C ILE A 61 8.93 6.98 1.65
N LYS A 62 8.96 8.14 0.99
CA LYS A 62 8.05 9.25 1.25
C LYS A 62 6.72 9.04 0.53
N ASN A 63 6.80 8.81 -0.78
CA ASN A 63 5.65 8.56 -1.65
C ASN A 63 6.06 7.80 -2.90
N PHE A 64 5.08 7.22 -3.59
CA PHE A 64 5.28 6.72 -4.94
C PHE A 64 4.02 6.94 -5.79
N PHE A 65 4.23 7.01 -7.10
CA PHE A 65 3.17 7.12 -8.09
C PHE A 65 3.10 5.83 -8.89
N TRP A 66 1.91 5.24 -8.93
CA TRP A 66 1.67 3.98 -9.63
C TRP A 66 0.27 3.91 -10.22
N ASN A 67 0.18 3.57 -11.51
CA ASN A 67 -1.10 3.38 -12.21
C ASN A 67 -2.08 4.56 -12.03
N GLY A 68 -1.58 5.79 -12.13
CA GLY A 68 -2.41 6.99 -11.96
C GLY A 68 -2.72 7.36 -10.50
N ASN A 69 -2.29 6.57 -9.52
CA ASN A 69 -2.58 6.79 -8.12
C ASN A 69 -1.31 7.21 -7.36
N THR A 70 -1.49 8.07 -6.37
CA THR A 70 -0.42 8.42 -5.43
C THR A 70 -0.56 7.60 -4.15
N TYR A 71 0.54 7.07 -3.67
CA TYR A 71 0.64 6.35 -2.41
C TYR A 71 1.62 7.07 -1.49
N LEU A 72 1.25 7.26 -0.23
CA LEU A 72 2.07 7.91 0.79
C LEU A 72 2.46 6.91 1.86
N SER A 73 3.67 7.01 2.38
CA SER A 73 4.04 6.29 3.60
C SER A 73 3.52 7.04 4.84
N LYS A 74 2.77 6.33 5.68
CA LYS A 74 2.23 6.85 6.95
C LYS A 74 2.58 5.90 8.09
N GLY A 75 3.00 6.47 9.22
CA GLY A 75 3.23 5.73 10.45
C GLY A 75 1.94 5.53 11.22
N PHE A 76 1.64 4.28 11.58
CA PHE A 76 0.52 3.88 12.43
C PHE A 76 1.07 3.43 13.78
N ALA A 77 0.57 4.02 14.86
CA ALA A 77 0.95 3.61 16.21
C ALA A 77 0.23 2.30 16.57
N THR A 78 0.99 1.21 16.71
CA THR A 78 0.50 -0.10 17.13
C THR A 78 1.12 -0.43 18.49
N GLY A 79 0.44 -0.02 19.56
CA GLY A 79 0.97 -0.13 20.93
C GLY A 79 2.21 0.75 21.12
N LYS A 80 3.37 0.13 21.33
CA LYS A 80 4.66 0.84 21.48
C LYS A 80 5.43 0.99 20.17
N ASN A 81 5.01 0.33 19.10
CA ASN A 81 5.73 0.31 17.83
C ASN A 81 5.07 1.24 16.82
N LEU A 82 5.89 1.94 16.02
CA LEU A 82 5.44 2.72 14.87
C LEU A 82 5.63 1.88 13.61
N GLU A 83 4.53 1.53 12.96
CA GLU A 83 4.53 0.72 11.75
C GLU A 83 4.22 1.58 10.53
N TYR A 84 5.16 1.63 9.59
CA TYR A 84 4.98 2.39 8.35
C TYR A 84 4.25 1.56 7.32
N ARG A 85 3.20 2.15 6.74
CA ARG A 85 2.37 1.52 5.71
C ARG A 85 2.07 2.52 4.60
N PHE A 86 1.93 2.02 3.39
CA PHE A 86 1.48 2.81 2.26
C PHE A 86 -0.04 2.95 2.27
N VAL A 87 -0.50 4.18 2.09
CA VAL A 87 -1.91 4.50 1.90
C VAL A 87 -2.11 5.15 0.55
N LYS A 88 -3.14 4.73 -0.19
CA LYS A 88 -3.57 5.37 -1.43
C LYS A 88 -4.23 6.70 -1.09
N VAL A 89 -3.81 7.77 -1.74
CA VAL A 89 -4.44 9.10 -1.62
C VAL A 89 -5.72 9.11 -2.44
N LEU A 90 -6.84 9.43 -1.78
CA LEU A 90 -8.13 9.68 -2.45
C LEU A 90 -8.36 11.17 -2.63
N GLU A 91 -8.11 11.96 -1.57
CA GLU A 91 -8.20 13.42 -1.60
C GLU A 91 -7.08 14.00 -0.73
N MET A 92 -6.54 15.14 -1.13
CA MET A 92 -5.46 15.82 -0.42
C MET A 92 -5.70 17.33 -0.46
N GLY A 93 -5.49 18.00 0.68
CA GLY A 93 -5.76 19.44 0.81
C GLY A 93 -5.79 19.86 2.28
N LYS A 94 -6.79 20.66 2.65
CA LYS A 94 -7.04 21.02 4.07
C LYS A 94 -7.49 19.82 4.88
N VAL A 95 -8.16 18.86 4.24
CA VAL A 95 -8.48 17.55 4.78
C VAL A 95 -8.04 16.49 3.79
N ASN A 96 -7.32 15.50 4.29
CA ASN A 96 -6.82 14.39 3.50
C ASN A 96 -7.68 13.15 3.76
N LEU A 97 -7.98 12.43 2.68
CA LEU A 97 -8.67 11.15 2.71
C LEU A 97 -7.78 10.10 2.05
N TYR A 98 -7.62 8.98 2.73
CA TYR A 98 -6.77 7.89 2.33
C TYR A 98 -7.51 6.55 2.33
N ALA A 99 -7.04 5.61 1.52
CA ALA A 99 -7.46 4.22 1.53
C ALA A 99 -6.27 3.28 1.75
N PHE A 100 -6.49 2.21 2.49
CA PHE A 100 -5.53 1.14 2.76
C PHE A 100 -6.20 -0.21 2.48
N GLY A 101 -5.49 -1.14 1.85
CA GLY A 101 -6.07 -2.43 1.46
C GLY A 101 -6.90 -2.38 0.17
N GLY A 102 -7.52 -3.51 -0.15
CA GLY A 102 -8.36 -3.74 -1.33
C GLY A 102 -7.73 -4.64 -2.39
N GLU A 103 -6.46 -4.43 -2.70
CA GLU A 103 -5.80 -5.18 -3.77
C GLU A 103 -4.43 -5.64 -3.25
N ALA A 104 -4.24 -6.96 -3.11
CA ALA A 104 -2.89 -7.50 -2.97
C ALA A 104 -2.23 -7.40 -4.34
N LEU A 105 -1.47 -6.33 -4.56
CA LEU A 105 -0.95 -6.02 -5.88
C LEU A 105 0.47 -6.58 -6.12
N MET A 106 0.99 -7.38 -5.20
CA MET A 106 2.23 -8.12 -5.45
C MET A 106 1.94 -9.40 -6.24
N PRO A 107 2.75 -9.71 -7.28
CA PRO A 107 2.70 -11.02 -7.89
C PRO A 107 3.01 -12.07 -6.84
N ALA A 108 2.23 -13.15 -6.79
CA ALA A 108 2.45 -14.25 -5.86
C ALA A 108 3.89 -14.74 -6.01
N GLN A 109 4.74 -14.48 -5.02
CA GLN A 109 6.10 -15.00 -5.01
C GLN A 109 6.00 -16.53 -5.12
N LYS A 110 6.46 -17.09 -6.25
CA LYS A 110 6.78 -18.51 -6.34
C LYS A 110 7.87 -18.72 -5.29
N GLN A 111 7.51 -19.33 -4.16
CA GLN A 111 8.47 -19.71 -3.14
C GLN A 111 9.62 -20.43 -3.85
N LYS A 112 10.82 -19.84 -3.81
CA LYS A 112 12.02 -20.45 -4.35
C LYS A 112 12.17 -21.78 -3.63
N ARG A 113 11.83 -22.89 -4.32
CA ARG A 113 11.99 -24.25 -3.77
C ARG A 113 13.44 -24.34 -3.31
N VAL A 114 13.64 -24.36 -2.00
CA VAL A 114 14.96 -24.58 -1.41
C VAL A 114 15.35 -25.96 -1.88
N ARG A 115 16.28 -26.04 -2.85
CA ARG A 115 16.87 -27.31 -3.24
C ARG A 115 17.72 -27.75 -2.06
N PHE A 116 17.16 -28.65 -1.26
CA PHE A 116 17.89 -29.35 -0.22
C PHE A 116 19.01 -30.14 -0.91
N SER A 117 20.25 -29.67 -0.81
CA SER A 117 21.42 -30.42 -1.23
C SER A 117 22.01 -31.09 0.01
N PRO A 118 21.75 -32.38 0.28
CA PRO A 118 22.45 -33.06 1.35
C PRO A 118 23.92 -33.17 0.96
N SER A 119 24.79 -32.45 1.68
CA SER A 119 26.23 -32.69 1.61
C SER A 119 26.54 -33.96 2.41
N ILE A 120 26.78 -35.07 1.71
CA ILE A 120 27.40 -36.25 2.31
C ILE A 120 28.88 -35.91 2.52
N GLY A 121 29.26 -35.60 3.76
CA GLY A 121 30.65 -35.56 4.16
C GLY A 121 31.19 -36.97 4.24
N ILE A 122 32.05 -37.37 3.30
CA ILE A 122 32.83 -38.59 3.41
C ILE A 122 33.97 -38.28 4.39
N GLY A 123 33.74 -38.56 5.68
CA GLY A 123 34.77 -38.54 6.69
C GLY A 123 35.63 -39.80 6.60
N THR A 124 36.82 -39.68 6.01
CA THR A 124 37.88 -40.69 6.11
C THR A 124 38.51 -40.61 7.50
N GLY A 125 37.82 -41.15 8.51
CA GLY A 125 38.29 -41.25 9.89
C GLY A 125 38.77 -42.66 10.19
N THR A 126 40.08 -42.85 10.24
CA THR A 126 40.75 -44.03 10.80
C THR A 126 40.78 -43.93 12.33
N GLY A 127 40.31 -44.96 13.04
CA GLY A 127 40.34 -45.10 14.50
C GLY A 127 39.02 -45.70 14.96
N GLY A 128 38.94 -46.83 15.65
CA GLY A 128 39.70 -47.25 16.81
C GLY A 128 38.66 -47.74 17.82
N TYR A 129 38.82 -48.95 18.35
CA TYR A 129 37.93 -49.60 19.30
C TYR A 129 37.51 -48.66 20.45
N GLY A 130 36.21 -48.62 20.76
CA GLY A 130 35.72 -47.91 21.94
C GLY A 130 34.20 -47.82 21.99
N SER A 131 33.60 -48.71 22.78
CA SER A 131 32.23 -48.59 23.29
C SER A 131 31.99 -47.21 23.91
N GLY A 132 31.23 -46.37 23.21
CA GLY A 132 30.89 -45.01 23.63
C GLY A 132 29.41 -44.73 23.40
N MET A 133 28.68 -44.69 24.50
CA MET A 133 27.38 -44.09 24.73
C MET A 133 26.93 -43.09 23.64
N GLY A 134 25.79 -43.36 23.01
CA GLY A 134 25.20 -42.45 22.04
C GLY A 134 23.80 -42.86 21.55
N LEU A 135 22.97 -43.44 22.41
CA LEU A 135 21.53 -43.52 22.17
C LEU A 135 20.91 -42.13 22.37
N GLY A 136 21.20 -41.24 21.42
CA GLY A 136 20.49 -39.98 21.23
C GLY A 136 19.49 -40.17 20.11
N GLY A 137 18.33 -40.73 20.44
CA GLY A 137 17.13 -40.68 19.60
C GLY A 137 16.70 -39.24 19.43
N GLY A 138 17.30 -38.54 18.48
CA GLY A 138 16.89 -37.21 18.04
C GLY A 138 15.91 -37.32 16.89
N VAL A 139 14.65 -37.59 17.20
CA VAL A 139 13.56 -37.12 16.34
C VAL A 139 13.57 -35.60 16.42
N SER A 140 14.19 -34.95 15.43
CA SER A 140 13.89 -33.55 15.16
C SER A 140 12.51 -33.46 14.50
N ILE A 141 11.48 -33.60 15.34
CA ILE A 141 10.22 -32.89 15.14
C ILE A 141 10.57 -31.41 15.31
N GLY A 142 11.11 -30.80 14.26
CA GLY A 142 10.98 -29.36 14.06
C GLY A 142 9.51 -29.12 13.74
N GLY A 143 8.65 -28.70 14.66
CA GLY A 143 8.93 -27.66 15.64
C GLY A 143 8.83 -26.32 14.92
N GLY A 144 7.59 -25.90 14.67
CA GLY A 144 7.24 -24.49 14.51
C GLY A 144 7.84 -23.76 13.31
N ARG A 145 7.21 -23.90 12.15
CA ARG A 145 6.93 -22.74 11.31
C ARG A 145 5.48 -22.80 10.86
N ASN A 146 4.59 -22.26 11.70
CA ASN A 146 3.41 -21.57 11.19
C ASN A 146 3.95 -20.54 10.21
N ASN A 147 4.00 -20.91 8.94
CA ASN A 147 4.05 -19.95 7.86
C ASN A 147 2.59 -19.52 7.62
N ASP A 148 2.01 -18.87 8.62
CA ASP A 148 0.80 -18.02 8.51
C ASP A 148 1.12 -16.75 7.70
N ASN A 149 2.09 -16.79 6.79
CA ASN A 149 2.54 -15.64 6.03
C ASN A 149 1.78 -15.47 4.71
N ARG A 150 0.47 -15.73 4.74
CA ARG A 150 -0.51 -15.15 3.82
C ARG A 150 -1.88 -15.09 4.53
N PRO A 151 -2.39 -13.91 4.92
CA PRO A 151 -3.84 -13.72 4.89
C PRO A 151 -4.23 -13.81 3.40
N ALA A 152 -5.01 -14.79 2.95
CA ALA A 152 -6.45 -14.91 3.17
C ALA A 152 -7.17 -13.66 2.65
N GLY A 153 -7.63 -13.72 1.39
CA GLY A 153 -8.43 -12.66 0.75
C GLY A 153 -7.66 -11.37 0.48
N ALA A 154 -8.19 -10.55 -0.42
CA ALA A 154 -7.76 -9.17 -0.51
C ALA A 154 -7.91 -8.50 0.87
N PRO A 155 -6.90 -7.73 1.35
CA PRO A 155 -7.04 -7.02 2.61
C PRO A 155 -8.28 -6.13 2.57
N LEU A 156 -9.12 -6.17 3.61
CA LEU A 156 -10.31 -5.31 3.70
C LEU A 156 -9.92 -3.85 3.48
N VAL A 157 -10.60 -3.15 2.56
CA VAL A 157 -10.36 -1.72 2.33
C VAL A 157 -10.77 -0.96 3.59
N ARG A 158 -9.83 -0.20 4.15
CA ARG A 158 -10.01 0.71 5.27
C ARG A 158 -9.76 2.13 4.80
N TYR A 159 -10.53 3.07 5.32
CA TYR A 159 -10.42 4.47 4.97
C TYR A 159 -9.94 5.27 6.17
N PHE A 160 -9.11 6.27 5.91
CA PHE A 160 -8.56 7.13 6.95
C PHE A 160 -8.70 8.59 6.56
N ILE A 161 -9.05 9.42 7.53
CA ILE A 161 -9.21 10.87 7.37
C ILE A 161 -8.26 11.61 8.30
N GLU A 162 -7.61 12.66 7.78
CA GLU A 162 -6.67 13.50 8.51
C GLU A 162 -6.93 14.96 8.19
N LYS A 163 -7.03 15.81 9.20
CA LYS A 163 -7.02 17.27 9.04
C LYS A 163 -5.71 17.76 9.66
N PRO A 164 -4.71 18.18 8.86
CA PRO A 164 -3.43 18.63 9.38
C PRO A 164 -3.60 19.70 10.46
N GLY A 165 -2.93 19.51 11.60
CA GLY A 165 -3.03 20.41 12.76
C GLY A 165 -4.27 20.21 13.66
N ALA A 166 -5.23 19.34 13.29
CA ALA A 166 -6.47 19.11 14.04
C ALA A 166 -6.62 17.66 14.56
N GLY A 167 -5.50 17.09 15.01
CA GLY A 167 -5.43 15.78 15.65
C GLY A 167 -4.91 14.65 14.75
N PRO A 168 -4.91 13.41 15.25
CA PRO A 168 -4.31 12.27 14.57
C PRO A 168 -5.11 11.84 13.33
N LEU A 169 -4.44 11.04 12.49
CA LEU A 169 -5.06 10.22 11.46
C LEU A 169 -6.10 9.30 12.11
N GLN A 170 -7.35 9.37 11.65
CA GLN A 170 -8.46 8.62 12.21
C GLN A 170 -9.04 7.67 11.17
N GLU A 171 -9.32 6.42 11.56
CA GLU A 171 -10.05 5.48 10.70
C GLU A 171 -11.52 5.91 10.61
N ILE A 172 -12.09 5.86 9.41
CA ILE A 172 -13.50 6.18 9.16
C ILE A 172 -14.19 4.92 8.58
N PRO A 173 -15.23 4.37 9.23
CA PRO A 173 -15.80 3.07 8.87
C PRO A 173 -16.80 3.19 7.70
N ILE A 174 -16.32 3.67 6.55
CA ILE A 174 -17.09 3.75 5.30
C ILE A 174 -16.82 2.54 4.41
N LYS A 175 -17.84 2.16 3.65
CA LYS A 175 -17.75 1.13 2.60
C LYS A 175 -18.51 1.63 1.36
N ALA A 176 -18.50 0.83 0.29
CA ALA A 176 -19.38 1.07 -0.85
C ALA A 176 -20.86 1.12 -0.42
N ILE A 177 -21.23 0.27 0.54
CA ILE A 177 -22.49 0.34 1.27
C ILE A 177 -22.14 0.34 2.76
N THR A 178 -22.25 1.51 3.38
CA THR A 178 -21.96 1.68 4.81
C THR A 178 -23.11 1.08 5.64
N GLU A 179 -22.76 0.25 6.62
CA GLU A 179 -23.71 -0.36 7.55
C GLU A 179 -24.40 0.71 8.40
N ASP A 180 -25.71 0.59 8.62
CA ASP A 180 -26.48 1.60 9.37
C ASP A 180 -25.94 1.85 10.78
N THR A 181 -25.42 0.81 11.43
CA THR A 181 -24.79 0.89 12.76
C THR A 181 -23.53 1.76 12.80
N ARG A 182 -22.83 1.90 11.66
CA ARG A 182 -21.60 2.70 11.52
C ARG A 182 -21.87 4.13 11.05
N LYS A 183 -23.04 4.41 10.49
CA LYS A 183 -23.38 5.75 9.96
C LYS A 183 -23.30 6.85 11.02
N ALA A 184 -23.71 6.58 12.26
CA ALA A 184 -23.60 7.55 13.36
C ALA A 184 -22.14 7.89 13.69
N GLU A 185 -21.26 6.88 13.67
CA GLU A 185 -19.81 7.03 13.87
C GLU A 185 -19.19 7.84 12.72
N VAL A 186 -19.49 7.47 11.47
CA VAL A 186 -19.04 8.21 10.27
C VAL A 186 -19.46 9.67 10.35
N LYS A 187 -20.72 9.94 10.66
CA LYS A 187 -21.27 11.30 10.78
C LYS A 187 -20.54 12.11 11.85
N THR A 188 -20.27 11.52 13.01
CA THR A 188 -19.54 12.18 14.11
C THR A 188 -18.13 12.57 13.66
N ILE A 189 -17.42 11.66 12.99
CA ILE A 189 -16.06 11.91 12.47
C ILE A 189 -16.07 13.04 11.43
N LEU A 190 -17.03 13.01 10.49
CA LEU A 190 -17.15 14.04 9.47
C LEU A 190 -17.48 15.41 10.07
N LEU A 191 -18.39 15.48 11.05
CA LEU A 191 -18.69 16.74 11.75
C LEU A 191 -17.49 17.27 12.52
N GLN A 192 -16.68 16.40 13.12
CA GLN A 192 -15.45 16.80 13.81
C GLN A 192 -14.42 17.40 12.84
N LYS A 193 -14.31 16.87 11.61
CA LYS A 193 -13.27 17.28 10.65
C LYS A 193 -13.73 18.38 9.68
N LEU A 194 -14.99 18.38 9.28
CA LEU A 194 -15.58 19.25 8.24
C LEU A 194 -16.62 20.25 8.78
N GLY A 195 -17.04 20.11 10.04
CA GLY A 195 -18.17 20.86 10.61
C GLY A 195 -17.91 22.36 10.83
N ASP A 196 -16.69 22.83 10.60
CA ASP A 196 -16.35 24.25 10.54
C ASP A 196 -16.87 24.95 9.28
N ASN A 197 -17.24 24.21 8.23
CA ASN A 197 -17.97 24.73 7.08
C ASN A 197 -19.49 24.54 7.30
N PRO A 198 -20.30 25.61 7.44
CA PRO A 198 -21.74 25.51 7.69
C PRO A 198 -22.53 24.76 6.61
N ASN A 199 -22.15 24.90 5.34
CA ASN A 199 -22.83 24.24 4.22
C ASN A 199 -22.59 22.73 4.24
N LEU A 200 -21.34 22.32 4.46
CA LEU A 200 -21.00 20.90 4.56
C LEU A 200 -21.49 20.26 5.85
N LYS A 201 -21.57 21.03 6.94
CA LYS A 201 -22.21 20.58 8.17
C LYS A 201 -23.66 20.16 7.93
N ALA A 202 -24.44 21.02 7.27
CA ALA A 202 -25.83 20.71 6.93
C ALA A 202 -25.94 19.50 5.98
N GLU A 203 -25.02 19.37 5.01
CA GLU A 203 -24.96 18.23 4.09
C GLU A 203 -24.68 16.91 4.83
N VAL A 204 -23.70 16.89 5.73
CA VAL A 204 -23.39 15.74 6.60
C VAL A 204 -24.55 15.41 7.52
N GLU A 205 -25.29 16.41 7.99
CA GLU A 205 -26.46 16.21 8.84
C GLU A 205 -27.63 15.58 8.10
N ALA A 206 -27.88 15.97 6.85
CA ALA A 206 -28.98 15.48 6.02
C ALA A 206 -28.69 14.15 5.32
N ASN A 207 -27.41 13.77 5.15
CA ASN A 207 -27.06 12.58 4.40
C ASN A 207 -27.36 11.26 5.16
N THR A 208 -28.05 10.34 4.49
CA THR A 208 -28.48 9.04 5.01
C THR A 208 -27.68 7.84 4.50
N ALA A 209 -26.88 8.01 3.44
CA ALA A 209 -26.11 6.95 2.82
C ALA A 209 -24.69 6.88 3.39
N LEU A 210 -23.96 7.99 3.41
CA LEU A 210 -22.60 8.11 3.97
C LEU A 210 -21.66 6.99 3.47
N ASN A 211 -21.74 6.71 2.16
CA ASN A 211 -20.88 5.75 1.50
C ASN A 211 -19.52 6.36 1.12
N SER A 212 -18.57 5.53 0.70
CA SER A 212 -17.22 6.00 0.38
C SER A 212 -17.15 7.03 -0.74
N LYS A 213 -18.05 6.97 -1.73
CA LYS A 213 -18.11 7.93 -2.83
C LYS A 213 -18.56 9.32 -2.33
N GLU A 214 -19.67 9.36 -1.60
CA GLU A 214 -20.22 10.61 -1.05
C GLU A 214 -19.25 11.27 -0.08
N VAL A 215 -18.60 10.49 0.80
CA VAL A 215 -17.61 11.04 1.72
C VAL A 215 -16.41 11.62 0.98
N THR A 216 -15.95 10.95 -0.09
CA THR A 216 -14.88 11.49 -0.95
C THR A 216 -15.31 12.82 -1.58
N GLU A 217 -16.54 12.91 -2.07
CA GLU A 217 -17.08 14.14 -2.66
C GLU A 217 -17.20 15.28 -1.62
N MET A 218 -17.65 15.00 -0.40
CA MET A 218 -17.71 16.00 0.68
C MET A 218 -16.32 16.52 1.06
N VAL A 219 -15.33 15.63 1.18
CA VAL A 219 -13.94 16.03 1.46
C VAL A 219 -13.38 16.87 0.30
N ARG A 220 -13.69 16.50 -0.95
CA ARG A 220 -13.29 17.27 -2.13
C ARG A 220 -13.89 18.67 -2.11
N LYS A 221 -15.20 18.81 -1.87
CA LYS A 221 -15.86 20.12 -1.73
C LYS A 221 -15.20 20.96 -0.64
N TYR A 222 -14.94 20.37 0.52
CA TYR A 222 -14.26 21.05 1.62
C TYR A 222 -12.88 21.61 1.21
N ASN A 223 -12.12 20.84 0.42
CA ASN A 223 -10.81 21.24 -0.08
C ASN A 223 -10.87 22.29 -1.21
N GLN A 224 -12.02 22.47 -1.88
CA GLN A 224 -12.20 23.42 -2.99
C GLN A 224 -12.77 24.76 -2.56
N ASP A 225 -13.62 24.77 -1.54
CA ASP A 225 -14.32 25.98 -1.06
C ASP A 225 -13.38 27.00 -0.38
N TYR A 226 -12.07 26.77 -0.41
CA TYR A 226 -11.16 27.31 0.61
C TYR A 226 -9.70 27.36 0.22
#